data_AF-A0A6B9ZFB3-F1
#
_entry.id   AF-A0A6B9ZFB3-F1
#
_cell.length_a   1.000
_cell.length_b   1.000
_cell.length_c   1.000
_cell.angle_alpha   90.00
_cell.angle_beta   90.00
_cell.angle_gamma   90.00
#
_symmetry.space_group_name_H-M   'P 1'
#
loop_
_entity.id
_entity.type
_entity.pdbx_description
1 polymer ?
#
loop_
_entity_poly.entity_id
_entity_poly.type
_entity_poly.pdbx_seq_one_letter_code
_entity_poly.pdbx_strand_id
1 'polypeptide(L)'
;MRTSEQALSVIEDIKKAFNDTTVEAIVSAAAEIATNKRLLFEQLDLLISKISPLECDSQQWRNFRIARINLGKLLMPEAIPC
;
A
#
# COMPACT_ATOMS: atom_id res chain seq x y z
N MET A 1 9.77 -12.11 9.50
CA MET A 1 10.04 -10.76 8.96
C MET A 1 9.27 -9.76 9.80
N ARG A 2 9.90 -8.68 10.25
CA ARG A 2 9.22 -7.66 11.07
C ARG A 2 8.25 -6.87 10.18
N THR A 3 7.09 -6.45 10.70
CA THR A 3 6.07 -5.70 9.91
C THR A 3 6.66 -4.47 9.21
N SER A 4 7.65 -3.81 9.83
CA SER A 4 8.35 -2.66 9.26
C SER A 4 9.19 -3.02 8.02
N GLU A 5 9.84 -4.18 8.01
CA GLU A 5 10.60 -4.66 6.86
C GLU A 5 9.64 -5.03 5.73
N GLN A 6 8.51 -5.66 6.06
CA GLN A 6 7.47 -5.99 5.08
C GLN A 6 6.91 -4.72 4.44
N ALA A 7 6.60 -3.71 5.24
CA ALA A 7 6.10 -2.43 4.74
C ALA A 7 7.10 -1.77 3.78
N LEU A 8 8.40 -1.75 4.12
CA LEU A 8 9.44 -1.22 3.24
C LEU A 8 9.57 -2.00 1.93
N SER A 9 9.51 -3.33 1.97
CA SER A 9 9.52 -4.16 0.76
C SER A 9 8.35 -3.83 -0.17
N VAL A 10 7.15 -3.72 0.40
CA VAL A 10 5.93 -3.38 -0.35
C VAL A 10 6.03 -1.99 -0.99
N ILE A 11 6.63 -1.01 -0.32
CA ILE A 11 6.89 0.32 -0.91
C ILE A 11 7.78 0.20 -2.16
N GLU A 12 8.85 -0.59 -2.09
CA GLU A 12 9.75 -0.79 -3.22
C GLU A 12 9.08 -1.54 -4.39
N ASP A 13 8.15 -2.44 -4.10
CA ASP A 13 7.35 -3.11 -5.14
C ASP A 13 6.33 -2.14 -5.78
N ILE A 14 5.67 -1.30 -4.98
CA ILE A 14 4.75 -0.27 -5.47
C ILE A 14 5.47 0.72 -6.40
N LYS A 15 6.73 1.09 -6.11
CA LYS A 15 7.54 1.95 -7.00
C LYS A 15 7.77 1.32 -8.38
N LYS A 16 7.87 0.00 -8.46
CA LYS A 16 8.16 -0.74 -9.70
C LYS A 16 6.90 -1.11 -10.49
N ALA A 17 5.71 -0.89 -9.91
CA ALA A 17 4.46 -1.22 -10.57
C ALA A 17 4.27 -0.38 -11.85
N PHE A 18 3.93 -1.03 -12.95
CA PHE A 18 3.79 -0.38 -14.26
C PHE A 18 2.36 0.11 -14.54
N ASN A 19 1.37 -0.35 -13.75
CA ASN A 19 -0.02 0.07 -13.87
C ASN A 19 -0.79 -0.09 -12.56
N ASP A 20 -1.99 0.50 -12.51
CA ASP A 20 -2.86 0.52 -11.34
C ASP A 20 -3.27 -0.90 -10.88
N THR A 21 -3.48 -1.84 -11.82
CA THR A 21 -3.83 -3.24 -11.52
C THR A 21 -2.70 -3.96 -10.78
N THR A 22 -1.44 -3.67 -11.14
CA THR A 22 -0.26 -4.24 -10.48
C THR A 22 -0.13 -3.69 -9.06
N VAL A 23 -0.40 -2.40 -8.86
CA VAL A 23 -0.44 -1.80 -7.52
C VAL A 23 -1.49 -2.48 -6.65
N GLU A 24 -2.70 -2.72 -7.17
CA GLU A 24 -3.77 -3.41 -6.45
C GLU A 24 -3.39 -4.84 -6.07
N ALA A 25 -2.75 -5.58 -6.99
CA ALA A 25 -2.26 -6.93 -6.74
C ALA A 25 -1.17 -6.95 -5.65
N ILE A 26 -0.23 -6.00 -5.66
CA ILE A 26 0.82 -5.89 -4.63
C ILE A 26 0.21 -5.65 -3.25
N VAL A 27 -0.74 -4.71 -3.14
CA VAL A 27 -1.41 -4.40 -1.86
C VAL A 27 -2.21 -5.60 -1.35
N SER A 28 -2.90 -6.32 -2.24
CA SER A 28 -3.68 -7.52 -1.90
C SER A 28 -2.78 -8.67 -1.44
N ALA A 29 -1.69 -8.95 -2.16
CA ALA A 29 -0.73 -9.97 -1.78
C ALA A 29 -0.06 -9.66 -0.43
N ALA A 30 0.29 -8.40 -0.19
CA ALA A 30 0.82 -7.93 1.09
C ALA A 30 -0.18 -8.17 2.24
N ALA A 31 -1.48 -8.01 1.99
CA ALA A 31 -2.53 -8.30 2.96
C ALA A 31 -2.60 -9.79 3.32
N GLU A 32 -2.45 -10.69 2.35
CA GLU A 32 -2.56 -12.13 2.55
C GLU A 32 -1.42 -12.70 3.41
N ILE A 33 -0.21 -12.16 3.24
CA ILE A 33 0.99 -12.63 3.95
C ILE A 33 1.18 -11.96 5.33
N ALA A 34 0.41 -10.92 5.63
CA ALA A 34 0.56 -10.16 6.87
C ALA A 34 -0.12 -10.86 8.05
N THR A 35 0.65 -11.16 9.09
CA THR A 35 0.11 -11.67 10.36
C THR A 35 -0.82 -10.66 11.04
N ASN A 36 -0.56 -9.37 10.86
CA ASN A 36 -1.42 -8.27 11.31
C ASN A 36 -1.62 -7.28 10.17
N LYS A 37 -2.70 -7.50 9.39
CA LYS A 37 -3.06 -6.69 8.22
C LYS A 37 -3.20 -5.21 8.57
N ARG A 38 -3.90 -4.91 9.66
CA ARG A 38 -4.16 -3.54 10.11
C ARG A 38 -2.85 -2.80 10.40
N LEU A 39 -1.96 -3.41 11.18
CA LEU A 39 -0.68 -2.79 11.52
C LEU A 39 0.20 -2.57 10.28
N LEU A 40 0.21 -3.54 9.34
CA LEU A 40 0.93 -3.38 8.08
C LEU A 40 0.40 -2.19 7.28
N PHE A 41 -0.93 -2.07 7.16
CA PHE A 41 -1.56 -0.99 6.40
C PHE A 41 -1.37 0.38 7.04
N GLU A 42 -1.45 0.48 8.37
CA GLU A 42 -1.13 1.70 9.12
C GLU A 42 0.33 2.13 8.88
N GLN A 43 1.27 1.16 8.85
CA GLN A 43 2.67 1.44 8.52
C GLN A 43 2.86 1.87 7.06
N LEU A 44 2.16 1.23 6.12
CA LEU A 44 2.22 1.62 4.71
C LEU A 44 1.68 3.03 4.48
N ASP A 45 0.54 3.39 5.07
CA ASP A 45 -0.01 4.74 4.94
C ASP A 45 0.93 5.79 5.57
N LEU A 46 1.52 5.48 6.72
CA LEU A 46 2.52 6.34 7.35
C LEU A 46 3.78 6.51 6.50
N LEU A 47 4.27 5.45 5.86
CA LEU A 47 5.44 5.53 4.98
C LEU A 47 5.12 6.35 3.74
N ILE A 48 4.00 6.07 3.07
CA ILE A 48 3.59 6.79 1.86
C ILE A 48 3.37 8.28 2.16
N SER A 49 2.74 8.63 3.28
CA SER A 49 2.49 10.04 3.65
C SER A 49 3.76 10.86 3.89
N LYS A 50 4.91 10.20 4.11
CA LYS A 50 6.22 10.84 4.26
C LYS A 50 6.98 11.00 2.95
N ILE A 51 6.54 10.36 1.86
CA ILE A 51 7.21 10.44 0.56
C ILE A 51 6.95 11.83 -0.03
N SER A 52 8.04 12.53 -0.36
CA SER A 52 7.94 13.80 -1.07
C SER A 52 7.66 13.56 -2.56
N PRO A 53 6.79 14.37 -3.20
CA PRO A 53 6.65 14.36 -4.66
C PRO A 53 7.96 14.64 -5.41
N LEU A 54 8.97 15.22 -4.75
CA LEU A 54 10.28 15.49 -5.34
C LEU A 54 11.21 14.26 -5.34
N GLU A 55 10.88 13.22 -4.57
CA GLU A 55 11.67 12.01 -4.41
C GLU A 55 11.20 10.86 -5.33
N CYS A 56 10.19 11.11 -6.16
CA CYS A 56 9.57 10.11 -7.01
C CYS A 56 9.18 10.70 -8.36
N ASP A 57 9.14 9.84 -9.38
CA ASP A 57 8.61 10.22 -10.69
C ASP A 57 7.06 10.24 -10.69
N SER A 58 6.48 10.77 -11.77
CA SER A 58 5.03 10.88 -11.93
C SER A 58 4.29 9.54 -11.84
N GLN A 59 4.90 8.44 -12.30
CA GLN A 59 4.30 7.11 -12.25
C GLN A 59 4.35 6.55 -10.83
N GLN A 60 5.48 6.66 -10.15
CA GLN A 60 5.64 6.27 -8.75
C GLN A 60 4.68 7.05 -7.85
N TRP A 61 4.55 8.36 -8.05
CA TRP A 61 3.60 9.18 -7.30
C TRP A 61 2.16 8.73 -7.52
N ARG A 62 1.78 8.42 -8.77
CA ARG A 62 0.49 7.81 -9.08
C ARG A 62 0.31 6.48 -8.36
N ASN A 63 1.30 5.60 -8.40
CA ASN A 63 1.23 4.28 -7.76
C ASN A 63 0.98 4.41 -6.25
N PHE A 64 1.67 5.33 -5.58
CA PHE A 64 1.43 5.60 -4.15
C PHE A 64 0.01 6.08 -3.85
N ARG A 65 -0.55 6.94 -4.71
CA ARG A 65 -1.95 7.38 -4.56
C ARG A 65 -2.94 6.22 -4.73
N ILE A 66 -2.73 5.36 -5.73
CA ILE A 66 -3.56 4.17 -5.96
C ILE A 66 -3.44 3.19 -4.80
N ALA A 67 -2.23 2.97 -4.28
CA ALA A 67 -2.00 2.12 -3.13
C ALA A 67 -2.79 2.62 -1.90
N ARG A 68 -2.75 3.92 -1.59
CA ARG A 68 -3.53 4.49 -0.48
C ARG A 68 -5.04 4.30 -0.65
N ILE A 69 -5.57 4.46 -1.87
CA ILE A 69 -6.99 4.21 -2.15
C ILE A 69 -7.35 2.75 -1.85
N ASN A 70 -6.53 1.79 -2.30
CA ASN A 70 -6.78 0.37 -2.07
C ASN A 70 -6.60 -0.03 -0.59
N LEU A 71 -5.62 0.54 0.12
CA LEU A 71 -5.49 0.39 1.57
C LEU A 71 -6.76 0.87 2.29
N GLY A 72 -7.31 2.02 1.88
CA GLY A 72 -8.56 2.54 2.43
C GLY A 72 -9.74 1.59 2.25
N LYS A 73 -9.89 0.97 1.06
CA LYS A 73 -10.94 -0.04 0.81
C LYS A 73 -10.81 -1.25 1.72
N LEU A 74 -9.59 -1.71 1.98
CA LEU A 74 -9.32 -2.89 2.80
C LEU A 74 -9.44 -2.62 4.31
N LEU A 75 -9.30 -1.35 4.73
CA LEU A 75 -9.46 -0.91 6.12
C LEU A 75 -10.90 -0.53 6.48
N MET A 76 -11.75 -0.22 5.49
CA MET A 76 -13.17 -0.04 5.73
C MET A 76 -13.74 -1.39 6.19
N PRO A 77 -14.36 -1.49 7.38
CA PRO A 77 -15.16 -2.66 7.70
C PRO A 77 -16.21 -2.77 6.60
N GLU A 78 -16.41 -3.98 6.05
CA GLU A 78 -17.48 -4.25 5.10
C GLU A 78 -18.71 -3.47 5.55
N ALA A 79 -19.18 -2.55 4.70
CA ALA A 79 -20.42 -1.84 4.99
C ALA A 79 -21.47 -2.92 5.23
N ILE A 80 -21.93 -3.04 6.48
CA ILE A 80 -22.96 -3.99 6.87
C ILE A 80 -24.11 -3.74 5.89
N PRO A 81 -24.48 -4.72 5.04
CA PRO A 81 -25.66 -4.55 4.20
C PRO A 81 -26.85 -4.42 5.15
N CYS A 82 -27.47 -3.25 5.15
CA CYS A 82 -28.68 -2.94 5.90
C CYS A 82 -29.86 -3.77 5.41
#